data_AF-A0A0V0RHS7-F1
#
_entry.id   AF-A0A0V0RHS7-F1
#
_cell.length_a   1.000
_cell.length_b   1.000
_cell.length_c   1.000
_cell.angle_alpha   90.00
_cell.angle_beta   90.00
_cell.angle_gamma   90.00
#
_symmetry.space_group_name_H-M   'P 1'
#
loop_
_entity.id
_entity.type
_entity.pdbx_description
1 polymer ?
#
loop_
_entity_poly.entity_id
_entity_poly.type
_entity_poly.pdbx_seq_one_letter_code
_entity_poly.pdbx_strand_id
1 'polypeptide(L)'
;MTSESVISCLRQIFSIHGLPDIIVSHNGTLKQRWYQVHHVHPFHPSSNGQAERMVRTTKVFLKKMTQRDWECNIANFLFCQHVTPCTTTGKSPAELLMNRRLRTVLD
;
A
#
# COMPACT_ATOMS: atom_id res chain seq x y z
N MET A 1 -0.97 4.54 17.46
CA MET A 1 0.22 4.28 16.64
C MET A 1 1.29 5.27 17.04
N THR A 2 2.48 4.80 17.39
CA THR A 2 3.64 5.66 17.66
C THR A 2 4.45 5.82 16.38
N SER A 3 5.23 6.90 16.26
CA SER A 3 6.12 7.10 15.10
C SER A 3 7.07 5.91 14.89
N GLU A 4 7.50 5.24 15.95
CA GLU A 4 8.35 4.04 15.92
C GLU A 4 7.68 2.86 15.21
N SER A 5 6.40 2.61 15.50
CA SER A 5 5.64 1.53 14.84
C SER A 5 5.53 1.74 13.32
N VAL A 6 5.36 3.00 12.89
CA VAL A 6 5.33 3.37 11.48
C VAL A 6 6.70 3.19 10.83
N ILE A 7 7.77 3.62 11.50
CA ILE A 7 9.15 3.45 11.00
C ILE A 7 9.49 1.97 10.83
N SER A 8 9.12 1.12 11.80
CA SER A 8 9.36 -0.33 11.71
C SER A 8 8.67 -0.95 10.48
N CYS A 9 7.39 -0.62 10.27
CA CYS A 9 6.63 -1.06 9.10
C CYS A 9 7.26 -0.57 7.78
N LEU A 10 7.63 0.72 7.70
CA LEU A 10 8.29 1.27 6.51
C LEU A 10 9.63 0.58 6.23
N ARG A 11 10.43 0.26 7.25
CA ARG A 11 11.70 -0.48 7.07
C ARG A 11 11.49 -1.87 6.48
N GLN A 12 10.43 -2.57 6.90
CA GLN A 12 10.08 -3.86 6.30
C GLN A 12 9.73 -3.70 4.81
N ILE A 13 8.90 -2.71 4.46
CA ILE A 13 8.54 -2.44 3.06
C ILE A 13 9.79 -2.10 2.23
N PHE A 14 10.67 -1.22 2.73
CA PHE A 14 11.87 -0.81 2.01
C PHE A 14 12.91 -1.92 1.90
N SER A 15 12.97 -2.86 2.84
CA SER A 15 13.84 -4.03 2.70
C SER A 15 13.47 -4.93 1.52
N ILE A 16 12.21 -4.88 1.07
CA ILE A 16 11.71 -5.68 -0.05
C ILE A 16 11.81 -4.89 -1.37
N HIS A 17 11.48 -3.60 -1.35
CA HIS A 17 11.32 -2.79 -2.56
C HIS A 17 12.44 -1.77 -2.83
N GLY A 18 13.35 -1.59 -1.87
CA GLY A 18 14.34 -0.51 -1.88
C GLY A 18 13.82 0.78 -1.22
N LEU A 19 14.72 1.75 -1.06
CA LEU A 19 14.38 3.07 -0.54
C LEU A 19 13.67 3.90 -1.61
N PRO A 20 12.57 4.58 -1.27
CA PRO A 20 11.92 5.50 -2.19
C PRO A 20 12.68 6.83 -2.25
N ASP A 21 12.66 7.48 -3.43
CA ASP A 21 13.16 8.85 -3.56
C ASP A 21 12.28 9.83 -2.76
N ILE A 22 10.96 9.62 -2.80
CA ILE A 22 9.94 10.51 -2.23
C ILE A 22 8.87 9.69 -1.50
N ILE A 23 8.57 10.10 -0.27
CA ILE A 23 7.39 9.65 0.47
C ILE A 23 6.39 10.80 0.59
N VAL A 24 5.15 10.54 0.22
CA VAL A 24 4.04 11.47 0.41
C VAL A 24 3.26 11.11 1.67
N SER A 25 3.12 12.06 2.60
CA SER A 25 2.35 11.86 3.84
C SER A 25 1.40 13.02 4.11
N HIS A 26 0.18 12.70 4.52
CA HIS A 26 -0.80 13.67 5.01
C HIS A 26 -0.56 13.87 6.52
N ASN A 27 -0.09 15.06 6.91
CA ASN A 27 0.12 15.49 8.31
C ASN A 27 1.12 14.70 9.18
N GLY A 28 2.02 13.88 8.64
CA GLY A 28 2.96 13.09 9.45
C GLY A 28 4.31 13.77 9.70
N THR A 29 4.71 13.98 10.96
CA THR A 29 6.07 14.41 11.39
C THR A 29 7.14 13.32 11.19
N LEU A 30 7.04 12.53 10.13
CA LEU A 30 7.98 11.46 9.81
C LEU A 30 9.25 12.08 9.23
N LYS A 31 10.14 12.56 10.10
CA LYS A 31 11.48 13.01 9.69
C LYS A 31 12.43 11.82 9.78
N GLN A 32 12.99 11.40 8.66
CA GLN A 32 14.05 10.39 8.58
C GLN A 32 15.13 10.85 7.61
N ARG A 33 16.38 10.45 7.86
CA ARG A 33 17.55 10.97 7.12
C ARG A 33 17.73 10.35 5.73
N TRP A 34 17.05 9.24 5.44
CA TRP A 34 17.35 8.37 4.29
C TRP A 34 16.41 8.53 3.08
N TYR A 35 15.35 9.34 3.20
CA TYR A 35 14.39 9.60 2.12
C TYR A 35 13.74 10.97 2.31
N GLN A 36 13.31 11.61 1.23
CA GLN A 36 12.63 12.89 1.29
C GLN A 36 11.14 12.68 1.60
N VAL A 37 10.63 13.39 2.61
CA VAL A 37 9.19 13.38 2.93
C VAL A 37 8.57 14.65 2.39
N HIS A 38 7.74 14.48 1.36
CA HIS A 38 6.91 15.55 0.83
C HIS A 38 5.55 15.52 1.52
N HIS A 39 5.25 16.61 2.21
CA HIS A 39 3.94 16.82 2.77
C HIS A 39 3.00 17.30 1.69
N VAL A 40 1.93 16.54 1.44
CA VAL A 40 0.89 16.97 0.51
C VAL A 40 -0.22 17.68 1.31
N HIS A 41 -0.39 18.96 1.00
CA HIS A 41 -1.48 19.77 1.55
C HIS A 41 -2.85 19.23 1.10
N PRO A 42 -3.94 19.47 1.85
CA PRO A 42 -5.26 18.84 1.65
C PRO A 42 -5.95 19.01 0.28
N PHE A 43 -5.32 19.67 -0.69
CA PHE A 43 -5.93 20.06 -1.97
C PHE A 43 -5.12 19.62 -3.21
N HIS A 44 -4.29 18.57 -3.12
CA HIS A 44 -3.73 17.87 -4.30
C HIS A 44 -4.41 16.50 -4.51
N PRO A 45 -5.61 16.48 -5.12
CA PRO A 45 -6.39 15.25 -5.31
C PRO A 45 -5.68 14.21 -6.20
N SER A 46 -4.75 14.63 -7.06
CA SER A 46 -3.95 13.75 -7.90
C SER A 46 -2.89 12.96 -7.13
N SER A 47 -2.28 13.53 -6.08
CA SER A 47 -1.17 12.89 -5.35
C SER A 47 -1.63 11.93 -4.26
N ASN A 48 -2.70 12.26 -3.51
CA ASN A 48 -3.20 11.42 -2.40
C ASN A 48 -4.45 10.60 -2.76
N GLY A 49 -5.10 10.89 -3.89
CA GLY A 49 -6.38 10.26 -4.24
C GLY A 49 -6.30 8.75 -4.40
N GLN A 50 -5.17 8.20 -4.87
CA GLN A 50 -4.98 6.75 -4.95
C GLN A 50 -4.82 6.10 -3.58
N ALA A 51 -4.10 6.74 -2.66
CA ALA A 51 -3.97 6.26 -1.28
C ALA A 51 -5.33 6.27 -0.58
N GLU A 52 -6.11 7.35 -0.73
CA GLU A 52 -7.46 7.44 -0.16
C GLU A 52 -8.43 6.40 -0.74
N ARG A 53 -8.37 6.18 -2.06
CA ARG A 53 -9.14 5.10 -2.72
C ARG A 53 -8.76 3.74 -2.16
N MET A 54 -7.46 3.46 -2.01
CA MET A 54 -6.98 2.20 -1.43
C MET A 54 -7.52 2.02 -0.01
N VAL A 55 -7.40 3.03 0.86
CA VAL A 55 -7.94 2.98 2.23
C VAL A 55 -9.43 2.68 2.23
N ARG A 56 -10.21 3.30 1.33
CA ARG A 56 -11.64 3.02 1.19
C ARG A 56 -11.89 1.57 0.79
N THR A 57 -11.19 1.07 -0.23
CA THR A 57 -11.31 -0.32 -0.70
C THR A 57 -10.96 -1.32 0.40
N THR A 58 -9.85 -1.10 1.12
CA THR A 58 -9.44 -1.95 2.25
C THR A 58 -10.51 -2.00 3.33
N LYS A 59 -11.08 -0.85 3.73
CA LYS A 59 -12.16 -0.80 4.72
C LYS A 59 -13.40 -1.58 4.27
N VAL A 60 -13.79 -1.47 2.99
CA VAL A 60 -14.94 -2.21 2.45
C VAL A 60 -14.67 -3.71 2.45
N PHE A 61 -13.45 -4.12 2.09
CA PHE A 61 -13.08 -5.53 2.08
C PHE A 61 -13.04 -6.13 3.48
N LEU A 62 -12.39 -5.46 4.43
CA LEU A 62 -12.30 -5.90 5.82
C LEU A 62 -13.66 -6.02 6.49
N LYS A 63 -14.62 -5.12 6.18
CA LYS A 63 -16.01 -5.22 6.66
C LYS A 63 -16.73 -6.47 6.20
N LYS A 64 -16.34 -7.05 5.06
CA LYS A 64 -16.97 -8.25 4.49
C LYS A 64 -16.34 -9.54 5.00
N MET A 65 -15.14 -9.49 5.56
CA MET A 65 -14.47 -10.67 6.09
C MET A 65 -15.01 -11.05 7.46
N THR A 66 -15.37 -12.32 7.60
CA THR A 66 -15.98 -12.91 8.81
C THR A 66 -14.98 -13.73 9.63
N GLN A 67 -13.76 -13.95 9.11
CA GLN A 67 -12.72 -14.70 9.82
C GLN A 67 -12.21 -13.89 11.02
N ARG A 68 -11.96 -14.59 12.14
CA ARG A 68 -11.50 -13.96 13.38
C ARG A 68 -10.04 -13.49 13.32
N ASP A 69 -9.22 -14.07 12.44
CA ASP A 69 -7.81 -13.70 12.32
C ASP A 69 -7.61 -12.52 11.36
N TRP A 70 -7.21 -11.38 11.94
CA TRP A 70 -6.93 -10.14 11.23
C TRP A 70 -5.73 -10.24 10.28
N GLU A 71 -4.69 -10.98 10.68
CA GLU A 71 -3.47 -11.08 9.88
C GLU A 71 -3.73 -11.85 8.59
N CYS A 72 -4.43 -12.99 8.70
CA CYS A 72 -4.89 -13.76 7.54
C CYS A 72 -5.81 -12.93 6.63
N ASN A 73 -6.73 -12.14 7.21
CA ASN A 73 -7.63 -11.27 6.44
C ASN A 73 -6.88 -10.21 5.62
N ILE A 74 -5.90 -9.55 6.23
CA ILE A 74 -5.05 -8.58 5.53
C ILE A 74 -4.22 -9.27 4.45
N ALA A 75 -3.60 -10.42 4.75
CA ALA A 75 -2.78 -11.14 3.79
C ALA A 75 -3.60 -11.54 2.55
N ASN A 76 -4.81 -12.06 2.75
CA ASN A 76 -5.74 -12.40 1.67
C ASN A 76 -6.19 -11.18 0.87
N PHE A 77 -6.50 -10.06 1.56
CA PHE A 77 -6.81 -8.79 0.89
C PHE A 77 -5.68 -8.34 -0.04
N LEU A 78 -4.46 -8.26 0.51
CA LEU A 78 -3.28 -7.80 -0.21
C LEU A 78 -2.97 -8.70 -1.39
N PHE A 79 -3.05 -10.03 -1.22
CA PHE A 79 -2.86 -10.97 -2.31
C PHE A 79 -3.84 -10.71 -3.46
N CYS A 80 -5.14 -10.65 -3.17
CA CYS A 80 -6.16 -10.34 -4.18
C CYS A 80 -5.92 -8.99 -4.86
N GLN A 81 -5.61 -7.96 -4.08
CA GLN A 81 -5.33 -6.62 -4.60
C GLN A 81 -4.10 -6.60 -5.51
N HIS A 82 -3.04 -7.34 -5.17
CA HIS A 82 -1.79 -7.41 -5.92
C HIS A 82 -1.95 -8.12 -7.27
N VAL A 83 -2.84 -9.11 -7.37
CA VAL A 83 -3.03 -9.90 -8.60
C VAL A 83 -4.15 -9.38 -9.49
N THR A 84 -5.07 -8.56 -8.96
CA THR A 84 -6.18 -8.01 -9.75
C THR A 84 -5.68 -6.94 -10.73
N PRO A 85 -5.85 -7.11 -12.05
CA PRO A 85 -5.44 -6.11 -13.03
C PRO A 85 -6.23 -4.80 -12.88
N CYS A 86 -5.53 -3.67 -13.03
CA CYS A 86 -6.21 -2.38 -13.16
C CYS A 86 -6.87 -2.28 -14.54
N THR A 87 -8.13 -1.88 -14.57
CA THR A 87 -8.91 -1.78 -15.83
C THR A 87 -8.32 -0.77 -16.81
N THR A 88 -7.63 0.25 -16.32
CA THR A 88 -7.00 1.28 -17.17
C THR A 88 -5.69 0.81 -17.80
N THR A 89 -4.88 0.03 -17.07
CA THR A 89 -3.53 -0.36 -17.55
C THR A 89 -3.46 -1.80 -18.03
N GLY A 90 -4.48 -2.62 -17.74
CA GLY A 90 -4.49 -4.07 -18.02
C GLY A 90 -3.47 -4.86 -17.20
N LYS A 91 -2.74 -4.21 -16.29
CA LYS A 91 -1.68 -4.83 -15.47
C LYS A 91 -2.05 -4.79 -14.00
N SER A 92 -1.68 -5.83 -13.27
CA SER A 92 -1.85 -5.90 -11.82
C SER A 92 -0.78 -5.07 -11.10
N PRO A 93 -1.04 -4.63 -9.87
CA PRO A 93 -0.05 -3.91 -9.06
C PRO A 93 1.25 -4.70 -8.86
N ALA A 94 1.18 -6.02 -8.71
CA ALA A 94 2.39 -6.85 -8.62
C ALA A 94 3.16 -6.89 -9.95
N GLU A 95 2.48 -6.92 -11.10
CA GLU A 95 3.14 -6.84 -12.40
C GLU A 95 3.85 -5.50 -12.60
N LEU A 96 3.19 -4.40 -12.21
CA LEU A 96 3.79 -3.07 -12.32
C LEU A 96 4.99 -2.90 -11.38
N LEU A 97 4.93 -3.47 -10.18
CA LEU A 97 5.96 -3.30 -9.16
C LEU A 97 7.13 -4.28 -9.30
N MET A 98 6.86 -5.53 -9.67
CA MET A 98 7.85 -6.63 -9.69
C MET A 98 8.17 -7.13 -11.10
N ASN A 99 7.52 -6.58 -12.13
CA ASN A 99 7.66 -7.00 -13.53
C ASN A 99 7.41 -8.51 -13.74
N ARG A 100 6.55 -9.13 -12.92
CA ARG A 100 6.15 -10.54 -13.04
C ARG A 100 4.73 -10.74 -12.56
N ARG A 101 4.07 -11.79 -13.08
CA ARG A 101 2.80 -12.28 -12.55
C ARG A 101 3.04 -13.15 -11.32
N LEU A 102 2.27 -12.91 -10.26
CA LEU A 102 2.22 -13.82 -9.13
C LEU A 102 1.34 -15.02 -9.52
N ARG A 103 1.73 -16.22 -9.09
CA ARG A 103 0.93 -17.42 -9.31
C ARG A 103 -0.30 -17.38 -8.41
N THR A 104 -1.45 -17.73 -8.97
CA THR A 104 -2.73 -17.83 -8.28
C THR A 104 -3.24 -19.27 -8.35
N VAL A 105 -4.30 -19.57 -7.61
CA VAL A 105 -4.98 -20.88 -7.70
C VAL A 105 -5.76 -21.07 -9.00
N LEU A 106 -5.85 -20.04 -9.84
CA LEU A 106 -6.55 -20.05 -11.13
C LEU A 106 -5.61 -20.21 -12.33
N ASP A 107 -4.29 -20.29 -12.09
CA ASP A 107 -3.28 -20.63 -13.11
C ASP A 107 -3.11 -22.15 -13.24
#